data_AF-A0A013SDV8-F1
#
_entry.id   AF-A0A013SDV8-F1
#
_cell.length_a   1.000
_cell.length_b   1.000
_cell.length_c   1.000
_cell.angle_alpha   90.00
_cell.angle_beta   90.00
_cell.angle_gamma   90.00
#
_symmetry.space_group_name_H-M   'P 1'
#
loop_
_entity.id
_entity.type
_entity.pdbx_description
1 polymer ?
#
loop_
_entity_poly.entity_id
_entity_poly.type
_entity_poly.pdbx_seq_one_letter_code
_entity_poly.pdbx_strand_id
1 'polypeptide(L)'
;MTWILLNKRWTAIIILVVVVVIQTAITNRYAGLLKQAEQQCQSQIQDIERKQVKALAEAQDEFNQVSAEYEQLKSEQRTKVEYVEREVQKIIERPVYLNRCIDSDGVYQINSLIEAKRTS
;
A
#
# COMPACT_ATOMS: atom_id res chain seq x y z
N MET A 1 61.49 -1.22 -57.39
CA MET A 1 60.90 -1.64 -56.10
C MET A 1 60.30 -3.06 -56.19
N THR A 2 61.08 -4.06 -56.59
CA THR A 2 60.61 -5.47 -56.68
C THR A 2 61.50 -6.45 -55.90
N TRP A 3 62.66 -6.01 -55.41
CA TRP A 3 63.62 -6.86 -54.68
C TRP A 3 63.08 -7.37 -53.33
N ILE A 4 62.17 -6.62 -52.70
CA ILE A 4 61.54 -6.98 -51.42
C ILE A 4 60.68 -8.25 -51.55
N LEU A 5 60.06 -8.46 -52.71
CA LEU A 5 59.23 -9.65 -52.98
C LEU A 5 60.04 -10.87 -53.43
N LEU A 6 61.32 -10.70 -53.83
CA LEU A 6 62.20 -11.84 -54.17
C LEU A 6 62.87 -12.46 -52.94
N ASN A 7 62.87 -11.77 -51.80
CA ASN A 7 63.48 -12.27 -50.58
C ASN A 7 62.51 -13.13 -49.77
N LYS A 8 62.83 -14.43 -49.65
CA LYS A 8 62.00 -15.47 -49.00
C LYS A 8 61.57 -15.12 -47.57
N ARG A 9 62.34 -14.31 -46.83
CA ARG A 9 62.00 -13.87 -45.48
C ARG A 9 60.95 -12.75 -45.47
N TRP A 10 61.04 -11.80 -46.42
CA TRP A 10 60.10 -10.68 -46.50
C TRP A 10 58.75 -11.09 -47.03
N THR A 11 58.70 -12.04 -47.98
CA THR A 11 57.43 -12.61 -48.45
C THR A 11 56.68 -13.33 -47.34
N ALA A 12 57.37 -14.10 -46.49
CA ALA A 12 56.77 -14.77 -45.34
C ALA A 12 56.18 -13.76 -44.32
N ILE A 13 56.90 -12.67 -44.04
CA ILE A 13 56.43 -11.61 -43.14
C ILE A 13 55.17 -10.94 -43.70
N ILE A 14 55.15 -10.60 -44.99
CA ILE A 14 53.99 -9.97 -45.63
C ILE A 14 52.76 -10.89 -45.58
N ILE A 15 52.92 -12.18 -45.87
CA ILE A 15 51.83 -13.16 -45.81
C ILE A 15 51.29 -13.25 -44.37
N LEU A 16 52.16 -13.30 -43.36
CA LEU A 16 51.74 -13.32 -41.96
C LEU A 16 50.93 -12.08 -41.58
N VAL A 17 51.37 -10.89 -41.98
CA VAL A 17 50.66 -9.65 -41.71
C VAL A 17 49.28 -9.66 -42.39
N VAL A 18 49.20 -10.10 -43.64
CA VAL A 18 47.92 -10.21 -44.36
C VAL A 18 46.97 -11.18 -43.67
N VAL A 19 47.46 -12.33 -43.20
CA VAL A 19 46.63 -13.29 -42.45
C VAL A 19 46.10 -12.69 -41.15
N VAL A 20 46.93 -11.97 -40.39
CA VAL A 20 46.52 -11.31 -39.14
C VAL A 20 45.48 -10.21 -39.41
N VAL A 21 45.64 -9.42 -40.48
CA VAL A 21 44.68 -8.40 -40.87
C VAL A 21 43.33 -9.02 -41.26
N ILE A 22 43.35 -10.12 -42.01
CA ILE A 22 42.12 -10.84 -42.38
C ILE A 22 41.42 -11.40 -41.13
N GLN A 23 42.17 -12.04 -40.23
CA GLN A 23 41.61 -12.59 -38.99
C GLN A 23 40.97 -11.50 -38.12
N THR A 24 41.66 -10.39 -37.91
CA THR A 24 41.15 -9.26 -37.12
C THR A 24 39.92 -8.62 -37.75
N ALA A 25 39.87 -8.46 -39.08
CA ALA A 25 38.70 -7.94 -39.78
C ALA A 25 37.48 -8.85 -39.64
N ILE A 26 37.68 -10.18 -39.74
CA ILE A 26 36.63 -11.17 -39.55
C ILE A 26 36.08 -11.12 -38.12
N THR A 27 36.96 -11.14 -37.11
CA THR A 27 36.55 -11.06 -35.70
C THR A 27 35.79 -9.77 -35.40
N ASN A 28 36.24 -8.63 -35.93
CA ASN A 28 35.57 -7.35 -35.72
C ASN A 28 34.16 -7.32 -36.33
N ARG A 29 33.97 -7.93 -37.50
CA ARG A 29 32.65 -8.05 -38.13
C ARG A 29 31.68 -8.88 -37.29
N TYR A 30 32.12 -10.03 -36.79
CA TYR A 30 31.27 -10.86 -35.91
C TYR A 30 30.99 -10.18 -34.57
N ALA A 31 31.97 -9.50 -33.99
CA ALA A 31 31.78 -8.72 -32.76
C ALA A 31 30.74 -7.60 -32.94
N GLY A 32 30.73 -6.91 -34.08
CA GLY A 32 29.72 -5.90 -34.40
C GLY A 32 28.31 -6.48 -34.49
N LEU A 33 28.16 -7.63 -35.16
CA LEU A 33 26.87 -8.33 -35.26
C LEU A 33 26.34 -8.79 -33.89
N LEU A 34 27.22 -9.35 -33.05
CA LEU A 34 26.87 -9.77 -31.69
C LEU A 34 26.42 -8.58 -30.83
N LYS A 35 27.16 -7.47 -30.87
CA LYS A 35 26.79 -6.25 -30.14
C LYS A 35 25.42 -5.71 -30.57
N GLN A 36 25.14 -5.74 -31.88
CA GLN A 36 23.85 -5.28 -32.39
C GLN A 36 22.70 -6.18 -31.91
N ALA A 37 22.88 -7.49 -31.93
CA ALA A 37 21.89 -8.44 -31.42
C ALA A 37 21.70 -8.32 -29.90
N GLU A 38 22.79 -8.15 -29.15
CA GLU A 38 22.74 -7.93 -27.70
C GLU A 38 22.01 -6.64 -27.33
N GLN A 39 22.29 -5.55 -28.04
CA GLN A 39 21.64 -4.26 -27.82
C GLN A 39 20.13 -4.33 -28.07
N GLN A 40 19.69 -5.05 -29.10
CA GLN A 40 18.27 -5.29 -29.38
C GLN A 40 17.59 -6.18 -28.32
N CYS A 41 18.31 -7.15 -27.77
CA CYS A 41 17.80 -7.99 -26.69
C CYS A 41 17.66 -7.20 -25.39
N GLN A 42 18.71 -6.44 -25.02
CA GLN A 42 18.70 -5.61 -23.82
C GLN A 42 17.63 -4.53 -23.85
N SER A 43 17.39 -3.88 -24.99
CA SER A 43 16.32 -2.89 -25.12
C SER A 43 14.94 -3.50 -24.89
N GLN A 44 14.70 -4.70 -25.44
CA GLN A 44 13.44 -5.42 -25.23
C GLN A 44 13.26 -5.87 -23.78
N ILE A 45 14.32 -6.36 -23.14
CA ILE A 45 14.29 -6.75 -21.72
C ILE A 45 13.97 -5.54 -20.85
N GLN A 46 14.64 -4.40 -21.06
CA GLN A 46 14.35 -3.17 -20.30
C GLN A 46 12.92 -2.68 -20.50
N ASP A 47 12.37 -2.77 -21.71
CA ASP A 47 10.98 -2.38 -21.96
C ASP A 47 9.98 -3.28 -21.24
N ILE A 48 10.25 -4.60 -21.19
CA ILE A 48 9.42 -5.55 -20.45
C ILE A 48 9.53 -5.30 -18.94
N GLU A 49 10.75 -5.14 -18.43
CA GLU A 49 11.00 -4.88 -17.01
C GLU A 49 10.34 -3.58 -16.56
N ARG A 50 10.46 -2.49 -17.34
CA ARG A 50 9.76 -1.23 -17.06
C ARG A 50 8.25 -1.39 -17.04
N LYS A 51 7.68 -2.16 -17.98
CA LYS A 51 6.23 -2.44 -18.00
C LYS A 51 5.79 -3.24 -16.78
N GLN A 52 6.57 -4.25 -16.37
CA GLN A 52 6.29 -5.03 -15.17
C GLN A 52 6.39 -4.20 -13.89
N VAL A 53 7.45 -3.39 -13.75
CA VAL A 53 7.61 -2.48 -12.60
C VAL A 53 6.47 -1.45 -12.56
N LYS A 54 6.05 -0.91 -13.70
CA LYS A 54 4.92 0.03 -13.78
C LYS A 54 3.60 -0.64 -13.39
N ALA A 55 3.31 -1.83 -13.90
CA ALA A 55 2.11 -2.58 -13.55
C ALA A 55 2.09 -2.97 -12.06
N LEU A 56 3.24 -3.36 -11.50
CA LEU A 56 3.37 -3.66 -10.08
C LEU A 56 3.16 -2.40 -9.22
N ALA A 57 3.71 -1.26 -9.64
CA ALA A 57 3.51 0.01 -8.95
C ALA A 57 2.05 0.48 -9.00
N GLU A 58 1.38 0.36 -10.15
CA GLU A 58 -0.04 0.70 -10.30
C GLU A 58 -0.92 -0.20 -9.42
N ALA A 59 -0.68 -1.52 -9.42
CA ALA A 59 -1.41 -2.44 -8.54
C ALA A 59 -1.15 -2.11 -7.06
N GLN A 60 0.10 -1.84 -6.67
CA GLN A 60 0.42 -1.48 -5.28
C GLN A 60 -0.24 -0.16 -4.87
N ASP A 61 -0.34 0.81 -5.77
CA ASP A 61 -1.01 2.09 -5.50
C ASP A 61 -2.52 1.89 -5.29
N GLU A 62 -3.16 1.06 -6.11
CA GLU A 62 -4.57 0.68 -5.93
C GLU A 62 -4.81 -0.01 -4.58
N PHE A 63 -3.94 -0.96 -4.20
CA PHE A 63 -4.02 -1.61 -2.89
C PHE A 63 -3.79 -0.64 -1.73
N ASN A 64 -2.86 0.32 -1.88
CA ASN A 64 -2.60 1.32 -0.85
C ASN A 64 -3.79 2.28 -0.67
N GLN A 65 -4.43 2.69 -1.77
CA GLN A 65 -5.63 3.54 -1.71
C GLN A 65 -6.79 2.82 -1.02
N VAL A 66 -7.08 1.57 -1.42
CA VAL A 66 -8.14 0.76 -0.79
C VAL A 66 -7.83 0.51 0.69
N SER A 67 -6.58 0.27 1.04
CA SER A 67 -6.17 0.06 2.44
C SER A 67 -6.34 1.34 3.27
N ALA A 68 -5.97 2.50 2.72
CA ALA A 68 -6.14 3.79 3.38
C ALA A 68 -7.63 4.12 3.61
N GLU A 69 -8.49 3.90 2.60
CA GLU A 69 -9.94 4.09 2.73
C GLU A 69 -10.55 3.14 3.77
N TYR A 70 -10.13 1.87 3.78
CA TYR A 70 -10.59 0.90 4.76
C TYR A 70 -10.20 1.28 6.19
N GLU A 71 -8.97 1.75 6.40
CA GLU A 71 -8.51 2.24 7.70
C GLU A 71 -9.28 3.48 8.16
N GLN A 72 -9.57 4.42 7.26
CA GLN A 72 -10.40 5.60 7.54
C GLN A 72 -11.81 5.22 7.95
N LEU A 73 -12.51 4.39 7.16
CA LEU A 73 -13.86 3.92 7.46
C LEU A 73 -13.92 3.18 8.81
N LYS A 74 -12.91 2.35 9.10
CA LYS A 74 -12.80 1.65 10.39
C LYS A 74 -12.60 2.61 11.56
N SER A 75 -11.83 3.69 11.37
CA SER A 75 -11.62 4.72 12.40
C SER A 75 -12.90 5.51 12.69
N GLU A 76 -13.68 5.86 11.67
CA GLU A 76 -14.97 6.54 11.81
C GLU A 76 -16.01 5.64 12.49
N GLN A 77 -16.06 4.36 12.12
CA GLN A 77 -16.93 3.38 12.76
C GLN A 77 -16.57 3.19 14.23
N ARG A 78 -15.28 3.05 14.57
CA ARG A 78 -14.83 2.97 15.98
C ARG A 78 -15.27 4.18 16.78
N THR A 79 -15.11 5.37 16.20
CA THR A 79 -15.51 6.62 16.82
C THR A 79 -17.03 6.66 17.08
N LYS A 80 -17.85 6.31 16.08
CA LYS A 80 -19.33 6.26 16.21
C LYS A 80 -19.78 5.23 17.26
N VAL A 81 -19.19 4.03 17.27
CA VAL A 81 -19.49 3.01 18.28
C VAL A 81 -19.15 3.52 19.69
N GLU A 82 -18.01 4.18 19.86
CA GLU A 82 -17.60 4.76 21.15
C GLU A 82 -18.52 5.90 21.62
N TYR A 83 -19.14 6.66 20.70
CA TYR A 83 -20.17 7.66 21.07
C TYR A 83 -21.51 7.01 21.43
N VAL A 84 -21.97 5.99 20.67
CA VAL A 84 -23.23 5.29 20.93
C VAL A 84 -23.17 4.49 22.24
N GLU A 85 -22.03 3.90 22.59
CA GLU A 85 -21.84 3.25 23.90
C GLU A 85 -21.74 4.26 25.06
N ARG A 86 -21.39 5.51 24.79
CA ARG A 86 -21.29 6.58 25.81
C ARG A 86 -22.59 7.35 26.07
N GLU A 87 -23.61 7.22 25.23
CA GLU A 87 -24.95 7.75 25.48
C GLU A 87 -25.87 6.69 26.15
N VAL A 88 -25.45 6.11 27.27
CA VAL A 88 -26.33 5.28 28.09
C VAL A 88 -27.27 6.17 28.93
N GLN A 89 -28.57 5.86 28.89
CA GLN A 89 -29.60 6.56 29.65
C GLN A 89 -29.33 6.47 31.16
N LYS A 90 -29.39 7.61 31.87
CA LYS A 90 -29.28 7.68 33.33
C LYS A 90 -30.46 6.95 33.99
N ILE A 91 -30.25 5.70 34.41
CA ILE A 91 -31.22 4.96 35.23
C ILE A 91 -31.14 5.52 36.66
N ILE A 92 -32.22 6.14 37.13
CA ILE A 92 -32.33 6.62 38.52
C ILE A 92 -32.71 5.43 39.40
N GLU A 93 -31.75 4.83 40.10
CA GLU A 93 -31.94 3.54 40.75
C GLU A 93 -32.81 3.56 42.03
N ARG A 94 -33.07 4.70 42.68
CA ARG A 94 -33.84 4.72 43.95
C ARG A 94 -34.64 6.01 44.15
N PRO A 95 -35.97 6.03 43.96
CA PRO A 95 -36.79 7.11 44.50
C PRO A 95 -36.79 7.01 46.04
N VAL A 96 -36.35 8.07 46.71
CA VAL A 96 -36.37 8.17 48.17
C VAL A 96 -37.82 8.38 48.62
N TYR A 97 -38.44 7.35 49.20
CA TYR A 97 -39.68 7.50 49.95
C TYR A 97 -39.34 7.82 51.42
N LEU A 98 -39.74 8.99 51.90
CA LEU A 98 -39.53 9.42 53.29
C LEU A 98 -40.36 8.55 54.24
N ASN A 99 -39.73 7.55 54.85
CA ASN A 99 -40.33 6.67 55.85
C ASN A 99 -40.29 7.33 57.24
N ARG A 100 -41.06 8.41 57.44
CA ARG A 100 -41.38 8.86 58.80
C ARG A 100 -42.72 8.22 59.17
N CYS A 101 -42.70 7.34 60.16
CA CYS A 101 -43.91 6.72 60.69
C CYS A 101 -44.89 7.81 61.12
N ILE A 102 -46.03 7.86 60.45
CA ILE A 102 -47.15 8.72 60.82
C ILE A 102 -47.70 8.16 62.14
N ASP A 103 -47.70 8.96 63.20
CA ASP A 103 -48.29 8.55 64.48
C ASP A 103 -49.82 8.55 64.40
N SER A 104 -50.50 8.04 65.45
CA SER A 104 -51.97 7.98 65.46
C SER A 104 -52.63 9.34 65.26
N ASP A 105 -51.99 10.41 65.72
CA ASP A 105 -52.48 11.79 65.57
C ASP A 105 -52.32 12.29 64.13
N GLY A 106 -51.24 11.91 63.44
CA GLY A 106 -51.02 12.18 62.03
C GLY A 106 -52.02 11.45 61.13
N VAL A 107 -52.41 10.21 61.47
CA VAL A 107 -53.46 9.47 60.75
C VAL A 107 -54.82 10.16 60.93
N TYR A 108 -55.13 10.63 62.14
CA TYR A 108 -56.37 11.36 62.41
C TYR A 108 -56.46 12.66 61.58
N GLN A 109 -55.38 13.44 61.50
CA GLN A 109 -55.35 14.67 60.70
C GLN A 109 -55.49 14.40 59.20
N ILE A 110 -54.95 13.31 58.68
CA ILE A 110 -55.12 12.95 57.27
C ILE A 110 -56.59 12.57 56.98
N ASN A 111 -57.20 11.77 57.86
CA ASN A 111 -58.60 11.38 57.68
C ASN A 111 -59.56 12.57 57.74
N SER A 112 -59.32 13.52 58.65
CA SER A 112 -60.15 14.74 58.74
C SER A 112 -60.02 15.62 57.49
N LEU A 113 -58.82 15.74 56.92
CA LEU A 113 -58.61 16.46 55.66
C LEU A 113 -59.25 15.76 54.45
N ILE A 114 -59.26 14.42 54.43
CA ILE A 114 -59.94 13.63 53.39
C ILE A 114 -61.45 13.80 53.47
N GLU A 115 -62.03 13.80 54.67
CA GLU A 115 -63.46 14.04 54.89
C GLU A 115 -63.85 15.47 54.47
N ALA A 116 -63.09 16.48 54.89
CA ALA A 116 -63.32 17.86 54.50
C ALA A 116 -63.31 18.05 52.97
N LYS A 117 -62.43 17.35 52.25
CA LYS A 117 -62.38 17.36 50.79
C LYS A 117 -63.58 16.66 50.13
N ARG A 118 -64.16 15.64 50.77
CA ARG A 118 -65.37 14.96 50.26
C ARG A 118 -66.64 15.77 50.44
N THR A 119 -66.64 16.71 51.39
CA THR A 119 -67.77 17.61 51.67
C THR A 119 -67.71 18.94 50.91
N SER A 120 -66.68 19.17 50.10
CA SER A 120 -66.56 20.27 49.13
C SER A 120 -66.84 19.79 47.72
#